data_AF-A0A357XVD3-F1
#
_entry.id   AF-A0A357XVD3-F1
#
_cell.length_a   1.000
_cell.length_b   1.000
_cell.length_c   1.000
_cell.angle_alpha   90.00
_cell.angle_beta   90.00
_cell.angle_gamma   90.00
#
_symmetry.space_group_name_H-M   'P 1'
#
loop_
_entity.id
_entity.type
_entity.pdbx_description
1 polymer ?
#
loop_
_entity_poly.entity_id
_entity_poly.type
_entity_poly.pdbx_seq_one_letter_code
_entity_poly.pdbx_strand_id
1 'polypeptide(L)'
;MPDIDFALLPESYEKLSVENVQANKQLLRDLWKSAASDLDLDHGALDTLVLNPAATLLETARETFRTARKSSSFAALAANSSDGVSEKMLDELAVSYRVQRRKGTAASGRIRLFFQEDVYRVVGLSTIFAANGILFNVRNVETLQLSGDLPSTLPHYQNLKETQDGSGLFYADLTVYARTASAAGNLVQGTELTLYQSSLPYFVRAVALETFTGGDNDEGTDSLVRRMILGVSAKVLSSRVNMKAALLEQFPDIRDSAVIGAGDLEMTRDKHSVFPGSTGGFCDWYVGTTRQLARTSVVVDVLSENEAGPGGLFRYTVHIDDALISCLYHVTAVQDEESLEYGAILSQSIFTKEQAETEDAPQIHEHVEGAFSAYQVTEIRFAAAKPCKKVRVYGIQMPRIRAIQDWVLQGSQAPVGLDILVKGAIPAVVRFGAILHTPETVEPVVLQSVVADFVNHIPLGGLLAVSQLTTLLHQHLPSGSYVTRPALFATAYLPDGRVVISQSDDRLEIDHPPFASNRTTMFFCDPADVSFELRYSERG
;
A
#
# COMPACT_ATOMS: atom_id res chain seq x y z
N MET A 1 34.92 -2.64 -27.31
CA MET A 1 33.85 -3.51 -27.82
C MET A 1 32.65 -3.29 -26.93
N PRO A 2 31.45 -3.01 -27.45
CA PRO A 2 30.25 -3.08 -26.60
C PRO A 2 30.14 -4.54 -26.10
N ASP A 3 29.93 -4.73 -24.80
CA ASP A 3 29.62 -6.05 -24.24
C ASP A 3 28.38 -6.57 -24.97
N ILE A 4 28.56 -7.59 -25.81
CA ILE A 4 27.43 -8.31 -26.38
C ILE A 4 26.81 -9.06 -25.21
N ASP A 5 25.66 -8.58 -24.75
CA ASP A 5 24.92 -9.24 -23.68
C ASP A 5 24.42 -10.60 -24.20
N PHE A 6 25.12 -11.66 -23.84
CA PHE A 6 24.78 -13.04 -24.21
C PHE A 6 23.44 -13.49 -23.60
N ALA A 7 22.79 -12.66 -22.78
CA ALA A 7 21.48 -12.92 -22.19
C ALA A 7 20.33 -13.11 -23.21
N LEU A 8 20.53 -12.80 -24.49
CA LEU A 8 19.52 -13.02 -25.54
C LEU A 8 19.60 -14.41 -26.21
N LEU A 9 20.63 -15.20 -25.91
CA LEU A 9 20.71 -16.58 -26.36
C LEU A 9 19.84 -17.46 -25.45
N PRO A 10 19.08 -18.43 -26.00
CA PRO A 10 18.37 -19.40 -25.19
C PRO A 10 19.37 -20.18 -24.34
N GLU A 11 19.10 -20.30 -23.04
CA GLU A 11 19.94 -21.03 -22.07
C GLU A 11 20.19 -22.49 -22.46
N SER A 12 19.30 -23.07 -23.27
CA SER A 12 19.45 -24.41 -23.83
C SER A 12 18.71 -24.52 -25.16
N TYR A 13 19.31 -25.26 -26.10
CA TYR A 13 18.66 -25.65 -27.36
C TYR A 13 17.44 -26.56 -27.14
N GLU A 14 17.34 -27.19 -25.98
CA GLU A 14 16.20 -28.06 -25.61
C GLU A 14 14.91 -27.27 -25.39
N LYS A 15 15.00 -25.94 -25.17
CA LYS A 15 13.83 -25.06 -25.02
C LYS A 15 13.25 -24.60 -26.36
N LEU A 16 13.88 -24.94 -27.50
CA LEU A 16 13.38 -24.56 -28.82
C LEU A 16 12.18 -25.42 -29.21
N SER A 17 11.19 -24.80 -29.85
CA SER A 17 10.04 -25.53 -30.40
C SER A 17 10.49 -26.52 -31.47
N VAL A 18 10.29 -27.81 -31.22
CA VAL A 18 10.59 -28.89 -32.17
C VAL A 18 9.85 -28.67 -33.49
N GLU A 19 8.60 -28.21 -33.43
CA GLU A 19 7.79 -27.91 -34.60
C GLU A 19 8.40 -26.80 -35.45
N ASN A 20 8.87 -25.71 -34.82
CA ASN A 20 9.51 -24.61 -35.54
C ASN A 20 10.84 -25.01 -36.16
N VAL A 21 11.63 -25.83 -35.45
CA VAL A 21 12.90 -26.36 -36.00
C VAL A 21 12.63 -27.21 -37.24
N GLN A 22 11.60 -28.06 -37.23
CA GLN A 22 11.21 -28.84 -38.41
C GLN A 22 10.70 -27.95 -39.55
N ALA A 23 9.90 -26.93 -39.26
CA ALA A 23 9.44 -25.97 -40.27
C ALA A 23 10.62 -25.22 -40.91
N ASN A 24 11.60 -24.80 -40.11
CA ASN A 24 12.82 -24.14 -40.61
C ASN A 24 13.68 -25.09 -41.45
N LYS A 25 13.77 -26.36 -41.05
CA LYS A 25 14.47 -27.39 -41.80
C LYS A 25 13.83 -27.60 -43.18
N GLN A 26 12.50 -27.66 -43.25
CA GLN A 26 11.78 -27.79 -44.51
C GLN A 26 11.99 -26.56 -45.41
N LEU A 27 11.93 -25.34 -44.84
CA LEU A 27 12.23 -24.11 -45.59
C LEU A 27 13.65 -24.12 -46.19
N LEU A 28 14.65 -24.55 -45.42
CA LEU A 28 16.03 -24.66 -45.91
C LEU A 28 16.16 -25.71 -47.01
N ARG A 29 15.47 -26.85 -46.87
CA ARG A 29 15.42 -27.90 -47.88
C ARG A 29 14.82 -27.38 -49.19
N ASP A 30 13.71 -26.66 -49.13
CA ASP A 30 13.04 -26.10 -50.31
C ASP A 30 13.94 -25.07 -51.02
N LEU A 31 14.61 -24.19 -50.25
CA LEU A 31 15.58 -23.23 -50.78
C LEU A 31 16.75 -23.94 -51.49
N TRP A 32 17.30 -25.00 -50.90
CA TRP A 32 18.42 -25.72 -51.49
C TRP A 32 18.02 -26.53 -52.73
N LYS A 33 16.86 -27.21 -52.70
CA LYS A 33 16.32 -27.90 -53.90
C LYS A 33 16.04 -26.91 -55.04
N SER A 34 15.69 -25.66 -54.75
CA SER A 34 15.50 -24.62 -55.78
C SER A 34 16.81 -24.16 -56.43
N ALA A 35 17.93 -24.21 -55.69
CA ALA A 35 19.25 -23.82 -56.16
C ALA A 35 19.98 -24.96 -56.88
N ALA A 36 19.78 -26.20 -56.42
CA ALA A 36 20.35 -27.41 -57.00
C ALA A 36 19.38 -28.59 -56.80
N SER A 37 18.71 -29.00 -57.88
CA SER A 37 17.65 -30.02 -57.84
C SER A 37 18.15 -31.45 -57.65
N ASP A 38 19.46 -31.67 -57.84
CA ASP A 38 20.13 -32.98 -57.80
C ASP A 38 20.69 -33.35 -56.41
N LEU A 39 20.60 -32.45 -55.42
CA LEU A 39 21.04 -32.72 -54.05
C LEU A 39 20.08 -33.69 -53.33
N ASP A 40 20.61 -34.78 -52.79
CA ASP A 40 19.89 -35.63 -51.83
C ASP A 40 19.90 -34.98 -50.45
N LEU A 41 18.74 -34.43 -50.07
CA LEU A 41 18.50 -33.75 -48.80
C LEU A 41 17.50 -34.50 -47.92
N ASP A 42 17.05 -35.66 -48.35
CA ASP A 42 15.98 -36.39 -47.66
C ASP A 42 16.59 -37.19 -46.49
N HIS A 43 17.77 -37.79 -46.68
CA HIS A 43 18.50 -38.54 -45.65
C HIS A 43 20.03 -38.40 -45.77
N GLY A 44 20.76 -38.57 -44.65
CA GLY A 44 22.22 -38.72 -44.66
C GLY A 44 23.01 -37.57 -44.02
N ALA A 45 24.29 -37.44 -44.42
CA ALA A 45 25.24 -36.53 -43.79
C ALA A 45 24.85 -35.05 -43.96
N LEU A 46 24.32 -34.66 -45.12
CA LEU A 46 23.85 -33.29 -45.35
C LEU A 46 22.63 -32.95 -44.48
N ASP A 47 21.69 -33.88 -44.32
CA ASP A 47 20.53 -33.68 -43.47
C ASP A 47 20.92 -33.54 -41.98
N THR A 48 21.80 -34.43 -41.51
CA THR A 48 22.14 -34.55 -40.08
C THR A 48 23.18 -33.51 -39.64
N LEU A 49 24.22 -33.28 -40.44
CA LEU A 49 25.36 -32.43 -40.07
C LEU A 49 25.20 -30.98 -40.52
N VAL A 50 24.34 -30.70 -41.51
CA VAL A 50 24.20 -29.36 -42.09
C VAL A 50 22.79 -28.82 -41.91
N LEU A 51 21.76 -29.49 -42.42
CA LEU A 51 20.39 -28.98 -42.36
C LEU A 51 19.86 -28.89 -40.93
N ASN A 52 20.06 -29.92 -40.10
CA ASN A 52 19.56 -29.92 -38.72
C ASN A 52 20.22 -28.84 -37.84
N PRO A 53 21.57 -28.69 -37.84
CA PRO A 53 22.23 -27.61 -37.11
C PRO A 53 21.88 -26.24 -37.67
N ALA A 54 21.79 -26.08 -38.99
CA ALA A 54 21.40 -24.80 -39.59
C ALA A 54 19.95 -24.40 -39.24
N ALA A 55 19.01 -25.36 -39.24
CA ALA A 55 17.64 -25.12 -38.84
C ALA A 55 17.53 -24.74 -37.35
N THR A 56 18.33 -25.40 -36.51
CA THR A 56 18.43 -25.10 -35.06
C THR A 56 19.00 -23.70 -34.84
N LEU A 57 20.11 -23.35 -35.49
CA LEU A 57 20.72 -22.03 -35.44
C LEU A 57 19.77 -20.93 -35.96
N LEU A 58 19.03 -21.22 -37.04
CA LEU A 58 18.04 -20.30 -37.57
C LEU A 58 16.88 -20.08 -36.58
N GLU A 59 16.40 -21.13 -35.91
CA GLU A 59 15.36 -20.96 -34.88
C GLU A 59 15.91 -20.21 -33.66
N THR A 60 17.14 -20.51 -33.23
CA THR A 60 17.82 -19.73 -32.18
C THR A 60 17.88 -18.25 -32.55
N ALA A 61 18.34 -17.92 -33.76
CA ALA A 61 18.41 -16.54 -34.22
C ALA A 61 17.01 -15.90 -34.28
N ARG A 62 15.99 -16.61 -34.78
CA ARG A 62 14.61 -16.13 -34.83
C ARG A 62 14.06 -15.87 -33.44
N GLU A 63 14.31 -16.75 -32.48
CA GLU A 63 13.84 -16.57 -31.11
C GLU A 63 14.55 -15.40 -30.43
N THR A 64 15.87 -15.27 -30.58
CA THR A 64 16.62 -14.08 -30.16
C THR A 64 16.05 -12.80 -30.78
N PHE A 65 15.72 -12.79 -32.07
CA PHE A 65 15.07 -11.63 -32.71
C PHE A 65 13.65 -11.38 -32.19
N ARG A 66 12.85 -12.42 -31.93
CA ARG A 66 11.51 -12.27 -31.34
C ARG A 66 11.61 -11.69 -29.94
N THR A 67 12.50 -12.21 -29.10
CA THR A 67 12.76 -11.71 -27.74
C THR A 67 13.27 -10.27 -27.79
N ALA A 68 14.23 -9.97 -28.65
CA ALA A 68 14.72 -8.60 -28.85
C ALA A 68 13.62 -7.64 -29.35
N ARG A 69 12.74 -8.09 -30.24
CA ARG A 69 11.60 -7.28 -30.71
C ARG A 69 10.54 -7.09 -29.62
N LYS A 70 10.27 -8.11 -28.81
CA LYS A 70 9.38 -8.03 -27.66
C LYS A 70 9.94 -7.08 -26.60
N SER A 71 11.25 -7.15 -26.32
CA SER A 71 11.90 -6.31 -25.31
C SER A 71 12.14 -4.87 -25.76
N SER A 72 12.30 -4.61 -27.06
CA SER A 72 12.52 -3.26 -27.60
C SER A 72 11.24 -2.47 -27.92
N SER A 73 10.10 -3.14 -28.00
CA SER A 73 8.82 -2.49 -28.32
C SER A 73 7.98 -2.29 -27.06
N PHE A 74 7.78 -1.02 -26.69
CA PHE A 74 6.88 -0.66 -25.59
C PHE A 74 5.46 -1.21 -25.78
N ALA A 75 4.93 -1.18 -27.02
CA ALA A 75 3.62 -1.74 -27.32
C ALA A 75 3.56 -3.27 -27.12
N ALA A 76 4.65 -3.98 -27.41
CA ALA A 76 4.72 -5.42 -27.18
C ALA A 76 4.79 -5.75 -25.67
N LEU A 77 5.53 -4.96 -24.89
CA LEU A 77 5.61 -5.07 -23.43
C LEU A 77 4.27 -4.78 -22.75
N ALA A 78 3.55 -3.76 -23.23
CA ALA A 78 2.23 -3.41 -22.71
C ALA A 78 1.16 -4.48 -23.03
N ALA A 79 1.32 -5.23 -24.12
CA ALA A 79 0.32 -6.19 -24.60
C ALA A 79 0.52 -7.63 -24.09
N ASN A 80 1.75 -8.09 -23.85
CA ASN A 80 2.04 -9.52 -23.66
C ASN A 80 2.47 -9.93 -22.25
N SER A 81 2.22 -9.10 -21.22
CA SER A 81 2.87 -9.20 -19.89
C SER A 81 4.39 -9.20 -20.01
N SER A 82 5.11 -8.86 -18.95
CA SER A 82 6.57 -8.78 -18.99
C SER A 82 7.29 -10.15 -18.98
N ASP A 83 6.55 -11.22 -19.17
CA ASP A 83 7.01 -12.61 -19.15
C ASP A 83 8.10 -12.88 -20.20
N GLY A 84 9.25 -13.36 -19.71
CA GLY A 84 10.40 -13.72 -20.54
C GLY A 84 11.32 -12.56 -20.93
N VAL A 85 11.07 -11.35 -20.44
CA VAL A 85 11.98 -10.21 -20.63
C VAL A 85 12.92 -10.08 -19.42
N SER A 86 14.21 -9.98 -19.68
CA SER A 86 15.21 -9.75 -18.63
C SER A 86 14.96 -8.41 -17.91
N GLU A 87 14.94 -8.44 -16.57
CA GLU A 87 14.71 -7.24 -15.75
C GLU A 87 15.69 -6.11 -16.08
N LYS A 88 16.97 -6.46 -16.31
CA LYS A 88 18.03 -5.50 -16.66
C LYS A 88 17.71 -4.75 -17.96
N MET A 89 17.24 -5.45 -18.99
CA MET A 89 16.86 -4.82 -20.27
C MET A 89 15.68 -3.89 -20.10
N LEU A 90 14.69 -4.30 -19.29
CA LEU A 90 13.55 -3.44 -19.01
C LEU A 90 13.96 -2.19 -18.23
N ASP A 91 14.88 -2.31 -17.27
CA ASP A 91 15.38 -1.18 -16.51
C ASP A 91 16.13 -0.19 -17.41
N GLU A 92 16.96 -0.67 -18.34
CA GLU A 92 17.62 0.15 -19.34
C GLU A 92 16.62 0.85 -20.27
N LEU A 93 15.57 0.15 -20.71
CA LEU A 93 14.51 0.75 -21.50
C LEU A 93 13.75 1.80 -20.70
N ALA A 94 13.41 1.52 -19.43
CA ALA A 94 12.66 2.43 -18.55
C ALA A 94 13.38 3.77 -18.36
N VAL A 95 14.72 3.79 -18.33
CA VAL A 95 15.51 5.03 -18.28
C VAL A 95 15.23 5.92 -19.49
N SER A 96 15.00 5.36 -20.67
CA SER A 96 14.61 6.12 -21.87
C SER A 96 13.26 6.82 -21.71
N TYR A 97 12.42 6.29 -20.83
CA TYR A 97 11.13 6.87 -20.44
C TYR A 97 11.23 7.74 -19.18
N ARG A 98 12.45 8.06 -18.71
CA ARG A 98 12.72 8.79 -17.46
C ARG A 98 12.13 8.12 -16.22
N VAL A 99 12.00 6.80 -16.26
CA VAL A 99 11.53 5.99 -15.14
C VAL A 99 12.68 5.10 -14.67
N GLN A 100 12.83 4.98 -13.36
CA GLN A 100 13.71 3.99 -12.73
C GLN A 100 12.87 3.07 -11.85
N ARG A 101 13.27 1.80 -11.81
CA ARG A 101 12.63 0.80 -10.95
C ARG A 101 12.78 1.23 -9.49
N ARG A 102 11.66 1.22 -8.77
CA ARG A 102 11.69 1.50 -7.33
C ARG A 102 12.25 0.29 -6.60
N LYS A 103 13.24 0.56 -5.75
CA LYS A 103 13.71 -0.40 -4.76
C LYS A 103 12.75 -0.40 -3.58
N GLY A 104 12.52 -1.58 -3.03
CA GLY A 104 11.76 -1.76 -1.82
C GLY A 104 12.41 -0.98 -0.68
N THR A 105 11.58 -0.59 0.27
CA THR A 105 12.01 0.12 1.47
C THR A 105 11.84 -0.76 2.70
N ALA A 106 12.72 -0.57 3.68
CA ALA A 106 12.62 -1.28 4.95
C ALA A 106 11.52 -0.65 5.82
N ALA A 107 10.68 -1.50 6.43
CA ALA A 107 9.70 -1.05 7.41
C ALA A 107 10.40 -0.47 8.64
N SER A 108 9.78 0.52 9.28
CA SER A 108 10.25 1.09 10.53
C SER A 108 9.10 1.35 11.49
N GLY A 109 9.41 1.35 12.78
CA GLY A 109 8.46 1.69 13.82
C GLY A 109 9.07 1.56 15.21
N ARG A 110 8.25 1.83 16.22
CA ARG A 110 8.66 1.75 17.62
C ARG A 110 8.22 0.44 18.26
N ILE A 111 9.12 -0.15 19.04
CA ILE A 111 8.85 -1.28 19.91
C ILE A 111 8.97 -0.86 21.36
N ARG A 112 8.15 -1.47 22.22
CA ARG A 112 8.26 -1.37 23.66
C ARG A 112 8.97 -2.61 24.19
N LEU A 113 10.11 -2.39 24.84
CA LEU A 113 10.87 -3.43 25.53
C LEU A 113 10.39 -3.50 26.98
N PHE A 114 10.21 -4.71 27.52
CA PHE A 114 9.89 -4.93 28.92
C PHE A 114 11.05 -5.62 29.64
N PHE A 115 11.33 -5.16 30.86
CA PHE A 115 12.41 -5.63 31.71
C PHE A 115 11.88 -5.98 33.10
N GLN A 116 12.51 -6.96 33.74
CA GLN A 116 12.14 -7.41 35.09
C GLN A 116 12.72 -6.54 36.21
N GLU A 117 13.83 -5.86 35.95
CA GLU A 117 14.50 -5.01 36.93
C GLU A 117 14.76 -3.60 36.35
N ASP A 118 14.81 -2.59 37.21
CA ASP A 118 15.23 -1.23 36.85
C ASP A 118 16.75 -1.11 37.02
N VAL A 119 17.49 -1.42 35.95
CA VAL A 119 18.96 -1.42 35.94
C VAL A 119 19.44 -0.72 34.68
N TYR A 120 20.60 -0.07 34.76
CA TYR A 120 21.28 0.55 33.62
C TYR A 120 21.62 -0.45 32.51
N ARG A 121 21.32 -0.11 31.25
CA ARG A 121 21.56 -0.97 30.07
C ARG A 121 21.85 -0.13 28.83
N VAL A 122 22.61 -0.72 27.90
CA VAL A 122 22.83 -0.14 26.58
C VAL A 122 22.27 -1.10 25.54
N VAL A 123 21.32 -0.61 24.73
CA VAL A 123 20.81 -1.34 23.57
C VAL A 123 21.62 -0.91 22.36
N GLY A 124 22.57 -1.76 21.96
CA GLY A 124 23.47 -1.48 20.84
C GLY A 124 22.88 -1.84 19.48
N LEU A 125 23.52 -1.35 18.41
CA LEU A 125 23.16 -1.64 17.00
C LEU A 125 23.25 -3.13 16.63
N SER A 126 24.01 -3.93 17.40
CA SER A 126 24.11 -5.38 17.24
C SER A 126 22.92 -6.15 17.82
N THR A 127 22.01 -5.47 18.51
CA THR A 127 20.77 -6.06 19.03
C THR A 127 19.81 -6.28 17.87
N ILE A 128 19.38 -7.52 17.66
CA ILE A 128 18.46 -7.88 16.57
C ILE A 128 17.20 -8.50 17.19
N PHE A 129 16.05 -7.99 16.76
CA PHE A 129 14.75 -8.55 17.08
C PHE A 129 14.20 -9.34 15.88
N ALA A 130 13.36 -10.35 16.12
CA ALA A 130 12.70 -11.12 15.09
C ALA A 130 11.20 -11.21 15.33
N ALA A 131 10.42 -11.00 14.27
CA ALA A 131 8.97 -11.21 14.23
C ALA A 131 8.57 -11.67 12.81
N ASN A 132 7.67 -12.65 12.71
CA ASN A 132 7.17 -13.20 11.43
C ASN A 132 8.30 -13.59 10.44
N GLY A 133 9.44 -14.09 10.94
CA GLY A 133 10.60 -14.43 10.12
C GLY A 133 11.44 -13.26 9.59
N ILE A 134 11.05 -12.01 9.89
CA ILE A 134 11.80 -10.80 9.54
C ILE A 134 12.67 -10.35 10.71
N LEU A 135 13.89 -9.94 10.40
CA LEU A 135 14.85 -9.40 11.38
C LEU A 135 14.78 -7.87 11.43
N PHE A 136 14.84 -7.30 12.63
CA PHE A 136 14.77 -5.87 12.88
C PHE A 136 16.00 -5.40 13.66
N ASN A 137 16.67 -4.39 13.12
CA ASN A 137 17.84 -3.77 13.72
C ASN A 137 17.45 -2.51 14.49
N VAL A 138 18.22 -2.19 15.52
CA VAL A 138 18.08 -0.95 16.27
C VAL A 138 18.65 0.21 15.48
N ARG A 139 17.94 1.35 15.44
CA ARG A 139 18.35 2.54 14.66
C ARG A 139 19.54 3.28 15.27
N ASN A 140 19.48 3.53 16.58
CA ASN A 140 20.50 4.27 17.33
C ASN A 140 20.90 3.46 18.56
N VAL A 141 22.13 3.61 19.02
CA VAL A 141 22.51 3.09 20.34
C VAL A 141 21.73 3.89 21.38
N GLU A 142 20.88 3.23 22.15
CA GLU A 142 20.07 3.89 23.19
C GLU A 142 20.52 3.39 24.57
N THR A 143 20.67 4.32 25.50
CA THR A 143 21.01 4.02 26.89
C THR A 143 19.75 4.10 27.74
N LEU A 144 19.42 3.00 28.41
CA LEU A 144 18.26 2.85 29.28
C LEU A 144 18.71 2.93 30.74
N GLN A 145 18.16 3.86 31.52
CA GLN A 145 18.55 4.04 32.93
C GLN A 145 17.35 4.40 33.83
N LEU A 146 17.58 4.22 35.14
CA LEU A 146 16.71 4.52 36.27
C LEU A 146 16.00 5.88 36.18
N SER A 147 14.79 5.92 36.73
CA SER A 147 14.11 7.15 37.11
C SER A 147 14.88 7.85 38.26
N GLY A 148 15.70 8.86 37.92
CA GLY A 148 16.39 9.71 38.89
C GLY A 148 17.15 10.87 38.22
N ASP A 149 17.20 12.03 38.88
CA ASP A 149 17.85 13.25 38.40
C ASP A 149 19.36 13.03 38.17
N LEU A 150 19.82 12.97 36.91
CA LEU A 150 21.21 13.24 36.47
C LEU A 150 21.26 13.37 34.92
N PRO A 151 22.33 13.95 34.35
CA PRO A 151 22.25 15.09 33.45
C PRO A 151 21.84 14.72 32.02
N SER A 152 20.94 15.53 31.47
CA SER A 152 20.41 15.52 30.10
C SER A 152 21.44 15.77 28.99
N THR A 153 22.72 15.47 29.20
CA THR A 153 23.84 15.82 28.30
C THR A 153 24.32 14.65 27.44
N LEU A 154 23.84 13.42 27.67
CA LEU A 154 24.11 12.28 26.80
C LEU A 154 23.07 12.22 25.66
N PRO A 155 23.49 12.19 24.38
CA PRO A 155 22.57 11.92 23.27
C PRO A 155 22.05 10.48 23.36
N HIS A 156 20.78 10.24 22.99
CA HIS A 156 20.13 8.91 22.98
C HIS A 156 19.95 8.27 24.37
N TYR A 157 19.26 8.99 25.24
CA TYR A 157 18.98 8.60 26.62
C TYR A 157 17.47 8.46 26.85
N GLN A 158 17.05 7.38 27.51
CA GLN A 158 15.65 7.14 27.85
C GLN A 158 15.48 6.56 29.26
N ASN A 159 14.57 7.15 30.03
CA ASN A 159 14.20 6.64 31.36
C ASN A 159 13.32 5.40 31.23
N LEU A 160 13.60 4.38 32.04
CA LEU A 160 12.70 3.27 32.26
C LEU A 160 11.47 3.75 33.03
N LYS A 161 10.29 3.34 32.54
CA LYS A 161 9.00 3.63 33.19
C LYS A 161 8.41 2.35 33.77
N GLU A 162 7.85 2.42 34.96
CA GLU A 162 7.14 1.29 35.55
C GLU A 162 5.77 1.10 34.87
N THR A 163 5.38 -0.14 34.61
CA THR A 163 4.04 -0.46 34.11
C THR A 163 2.99 -0.28 35.20
N GLN A 164 1.91 0.44 34.90
CA GLN A 164 0.82 0.71 35.85
C GLN A 164 -0.15 -0.48 36.03
N ASP A 165 0.09 -1.60 35.37
CA ASP A 165 -0.74 -2.81 35.41
C ASP A 165 -0.49 -3.70 36.64
N GLY A 166 0.42 -3.30 37.52
CA GLY A 166 0.81 -4.06 38.71
C GLY A 166 1.69 -5.28 38.40
N SER A 167 2.19 -5.42 37.17
CA SER A 167 3.11 -6.51 36.79
C SER A 167 4.53 -6.34 37.34
N GLY A 168 4.87 -5.14 37.82
CA GLY A 168 6.22 -4.80 38.31
C GLY A 168 7.29 -4.77 37.21
N LEU A 169 6.87 -4.65 35.94
CA LEU A 169 7.77 -4.56 34.81
C LEU A 169 8.18 -3.11 34.53
N PHE A 170 9.38 -2.94 34.02
CA PHE A 170 9.88 -1.66 33.54
C PHE A 170 9.91 -1.67 32.01
N TYR A 171 9.58 -0.55 31.37
CA TYR A 171 9.57 -0.46 29.92
C TYR A 171 10.31 0.74 29.36
N ALA A 172 10.81 0.56 28.14
CA ALA A 172 11.44 1.58 27.30
C ALA A 172 10.97 1.43 25.85
N ASP A 173 10.90 2.54 25.12
CA ASP A 173 10.39 2.59 23.75
C ASP A 173 11.55 2.86 22.78
N LEU A 174 11.83 1.89 21.91
CA LEU A 174 12.96 1.89 20.99
C LEU A 174 12.49 1.97 19.54
N THR A 175 13.22 2.72 18.69
CA THR A 175 12.97 2.70 17.23
C THR A 175 13.80 1.63 16.54
N VAL A 176 13.14 0.78 15.76
CA VAL A 176 13.76 -0.29 14.97
C VAL A 176 13.38 -0.21 13.49
N TYR A 177 14.17 -0.85 12.64
CA TYR A 177 13.90 -0.96 11.21
C TYR A 177 14.17 -2.38 10.72
N ALA A 178 13.39 -2.84 9.73
CA ALA A 178 13.55 -4.14 9.12
C ALA A 178 14.90 -4.23 8.38
N ARG A 179 15.59 -5.37 8.51
CA ARG A 179 16.87 -5.61 7.85
C ARG A 179 16.72 -5.79 6.34
N THR A 180 15.62 -6.40 5.92
CA THR A 180 15.27 -6.63 4.53
C THR A 180 14.13 -5.71 4.11
N ALA A 181 14.27 -5.09 2.94
CA ALA A 181 13.18 -4.33 2.32
C ALA A 181 12.06 -5.27 1.90
N SER A 182 10.93 -5.20 2.59
CA SER A 182 9.75 -5.98 2.26
C SER A 182 8.50 -5.41 2.93
N ALA A 183 7.35 -5.58 2.27
CA ALA A 183 6.04 -5.32 2.86
C ALA A 183 5.77 -6.21 4.09
N ALA A 184 6.36 -7.41 4.16
CA ALA A 184 6.26 -8.31 5.31
C ALA A 184 6.87 -7.72 6.61
N GLY A 185 7.70 -6.69 6.50
CA GLY A 185 8.24 -5.98 7.66
C GLY A 185 7.23 -5.05 8.36
N ASN A 186 6.07 -4.78 7.75
CA ASN A 186 5.02 -3.94 8.35
C ASN A 186 4.26 -4.73 9.43
N LEU A 187 4.80 -4.72 10.66
CA LEU A 187 4.18 -5.34 11.82
C LEU A 187 2.95 -4.56 12.29
N VAL A 188 1.89 -5.27 12.69
CA VAL A 188 0.72 -4.65 13.33
C VAL A 188 1.05 -4.29 14.79
N GLN A 189 0.45 -3.20 15.29
CA GLN A 189 0.54 -2.85 16.72
C GLN A 189 0.20 -4.05 17.61
N GLY A 190 1.02 -4.26 18.65
CA GLY A 190 0.86 -5.36 19.61
C GLY A 190 1.55 -6.67 19.20
N THR A 191 2.09 -6.78 17.98
CA THR A 191 2.87 -7.95 17.56
C THR A 191 4.07 -8.14 18.50
N GLU A 192 4.22 -9.33 19.08
CA GLU A 192 5.37 -9.64 19.94
C GLU A 192 6.63 -9.87 19.09
N LEU A 193 7.77 -9.34 19.56
CA LEU A 193 9.08 -9.54 18.95
C LEU A 193 9.97 -10.34 19.90
N THR A 194 10.72 -11.27 19.33
CA THR A 194 11.70 -12.09 20.05
C THR A 194 13.10 -11.51 19.90
N LEU A 195 13.94 -11.65 20.92
CA LEU A 195 15.35 -11.26 20.83
C LEU A 195 16.11 -12.35 20.05
N TYR A 196 16.58 -12.02 18.85
CA TYR A 196 17.23 -12.95 17.94
C TYR A 196 18.73 -13.06 18.18
N GLN A 197 19.39 -11.90 18.32
CA GLN A 197 20.84 -11.83 18.53
C GLN A 197 21.15 -10.72 19.54
N SER A 198 21.99 -11.06 20.52
CA SER A 198 22.34 -10.33 21.75
C SER A 198 21.65 -10.89 23.00
N SER A 199 22.28 -10.68 24.16
CA SER A 199 21.68 -10.89 25.47
C SER A 199 21.46 -9.52 26.10
N LEU A 200 20.21 -9.08 26.15
CA LEU A 200 19.83 -7.96 27.02
C LEU A 200 19.54 -8.56 28.39
N PRO A 201 20.29 -8.20 29.46
CA PRO A 201 20.00 -8.67 30.81
C PRO A 201 18.53 -8.38 31.17
N TYR A 202 17.91 -9.19 32.02
CA TYR A 202 16.54 -9.00 32.54
C TYR A 202 15.45 -8.67 31.50
N PHE A 203 15.69 -8.95 30.21
CA PHE A 203 14.72 -8.74 29.15
C PHE A 203 13.64 -9.81 29.24
N VAL A 204 12.37 -9.37 29.22
CA VAL A 204 11.21 -10.26 29.32
C VAL A 204 10.59 -10.47 27.96
N ARG A 205 10.20 -9.38 27.29
CA ARG A 205 9.57 -9.40 25.97
C ARG A 205 9.66 -8.05 25.27
N ALA A 206 9.38 -8.03 23.98
CA ALA A 206 9.21 -6.81 23.19
C ALA A 206 7.88 -6.87 22.44
N VAL A 207 7.22 -5.73 22.27
CA VAL A 207 5.97 -5.62 21.50
C VAL A 207 6.02 -4.40 20.57
N ALA A 208 5.40 -4.49 19.40
CA ALA A 208 5.23 -3.35 18.51
C ALA A 208 4.29 -2.33 19.18
N LEU A 209 4.77 -1.12 19.45
CA LEU A 209 3.99 -0.07 20.09
C LEU A 209 2.96 0.55 19.13
N GLU A 210 3.30 0.56 17.84
CA GLU A 210 2.52 1.08 16.73
C GLU A 210 2.63 0.14 15.53
N THR A 211 1.72 0.28 14.56
CA THR A 211 1.86 -0.43 13.28
C THR A 211 3.06 0.12 12.52
N PHE A 212 4.00 -0.74 12.15
CA PHE A 212 5.17 -0.35 11.37
C PHE A 212 4.74 0.04 9.96
N THR A 213 5.43 1.02 9.40
CA THR A 213 5.13 1.53 8.07
C THR A 213 6.42 1.67 7.25
N GLY A 214 6.26 1.87 5.94
CA GLY A 214 7.38 2.08 5.02
C GLY A 214 8.03 0.79 4.49
N GLY A 215 7.56 -0.39 4.88
CA GLY A 215 7.97 -1.65 4.27
C GLY A 215 7.38 -1.79 2.88
N ASP A 216 8.21 -1.91 1.86
CA ASP A 216 7.79 -2.19 0.49
C ASP A 216 8.71 -3.23 -0.18
N ASN A 217 8.14 -4.03 -1.08
CA ASN A 217 8.89 -4.93 -1.95
C ASN A 217 9.49 -4.16 -3.13
N ASP A 218 10.53 -4.73 -3.75
CA ASP A 218 11.02 -4.22 -5.04
C ASP A 218 9.87 -4.17 -6.06
N GLU A 219 9.87 -3.13 -6.88
CA GLU A 219 8.82 -2.96 -7.89
C GLU A 219 8.86 -4.09 -8.92
N GLY A 220 7.71 -4.75 -9.10
CA GLY A 220 7.51 -5.75 -10.13
C GLY A 220 7.57 -5.19 -11.55
N THR A 221 7.91 -6.05 -12.49
CA THR A 221 8.18 -5.73 -13.89
C THR A 221 6.94 -5.15 -14.61
N ASP A 222 5.74 -5.65 -14.32
CA ASP A 222 4.50 -5.10 -14.86
C ASP A 222 4.18 -3.69 -14.33
N SER A 223 4.47 -3.43 -13.05
CA SER A 223 4.31 -2.11 -12.44
C SER A 223 5.25 -1.08 -13.07
N LEU A 224 6.49 -1.49 -13.36
CA LEU A 224 7.46 -0.67 -14.08
C LEU A 224 6.96 -0.30 -15.48
N VAL A 225 6.46 -1.27 -16.26
CA VAL A 225 5.88 -1.03 -17.61
C VAL A 225 4.71 -0.03 -17.53
N ARG A 226 3.81 -0.18 -16.55
CA ARG A 226 2.70 0.77 -16.35
C ARG A 226 3.21 2.18 -16.04
N ARG A 227 4.28 2.30 -15.25
CA ARG A 227 4.90 3.61 -14.95
C ARG A 227 5.64 4.21 -16.13
N MET A 228 6.17 3.42 -17.06
CA MET A 228 6.79 3.95 -18.28
C MET A 228 5.79 4.76 -19.14
N ILE A 229 4.50 4.38 -19.17
CA ILE A 229 3.43 5.18 -19.81
C ILE A 229 3.38 6.59 -19.22
N LEU A 230 3.43 6.67 -17.89
CA LEU A 230 3.39 7.93 -17.16
C LEU A 230 4.68 8.73 -17.34
N GLY A 231 5.82 8.07 -17.58
CA GLY A 231 7.10 8.71 -17.85
C GLY A 231 7.12 9.57 -19.13
N VAL A 232 6.34 9.20 -20.15
CA VAL A 232 6.15 10.00 -21.38
C VAL A 232 5.25 11.22 -21.15
N SER A 233 4.36 11.13 -20.16
CA SER A 233 3.31 12.12 -19.96
C SER A 233 3.88 13.47 -19.49
N ALA A 234 3.24 14.56 -19.90
CA ALA A 234 3.61 15.87 -19.40
C ALA A 234 3.28 15.94 -17.90
N LYS A 235 4.25 16.32 -17.07
CA LYS A 235 4.09 16.45 -15.62
C LYS A 235 3.47 17.80 -15.27
N VAL A 236 2.23 18.02 -15.71
CA VAL A 236 1.50 19.29 -15.57
C VAL A 236 0.04 19.05 -15.17
N LEU A 237 -0.56 19.97 -14.42
CA LEU A 237 -1.92 19.83 -13.90
C LEU A 237 -3.00 20.18 -14.95
N SER A 238 -3.16 19.34 -15.98
CA SER A 238 -4.06 19.62 -17.12
C SER A 238 -5.02 18.49 -17.49
N SER A 239 -4.60 17.24 -17.35
CA SER A 239 -5.40 16.06 -17.70
C SER A 239 -5.19 14.97 -16.65
N ARG A 240 -6.12 14.01 -16.56
CA ARG A 240 -6.06 12.94 -15.55
C ARG A 240 -4.71 12.19 -15.56
N VAL A 241 -4.17 11.90 -16.75
CA VAL A 241 -2.89 11.20 -16.91
C VAL A 241 -1.71 12.11 -16.53
N ASN A 242 -1.73 13.36 -16.97
CA ASN A 242 -0.67 14.34 -16.68
C ASN A 242 -0.60 14.69 -15.19
N MET A 243 -1.76 14.87 -14.55
CA MET A 243 -1.88 15.10 -13.11
C MET A 243 -1.31 13.92 -12.32
N LYS A 244 -1.72 12.69 -12.66
CA LYS A 244 -1.18 11.48 -12.03
C LYS A 244 0.35 11.37 -12.21
N ALA A 245 0.87 11.68 -13.40
CA ALA A 245 2.32 11.69 -13.65
C ALA A 245 3.06 12.75 -12.82
N ALA A 246 2.52 13.97 -12.74
CA ALA A 246 3.08 15.06 -11.93
C ALA A 246 3.10 14.71 -10.43
N LEU A 247 2.01 14.11 -9.94
CA LEU A 247 1.88 13.67 -8.55
C LEU A 247 2.93 12.60 -8.21
N LEU A 248 3.10 11.60 -9.05
CA LEU A 248 4.05 10.50 -8.81
C LEU A 248 5.52 10.91 -8.96
N GLU A 249 5.80 12.01 -9.66
CA GLU A 249 7.13 12.61 -9.67
C GLU A 249 7.45 13.29 -8.34
N GLN A 250 6.53 14.11 -7.83
CA GLN A 250 6.74 14.85 -6.59
C GLN A 250 6.61 13.96 -5.34
N PHE A 251 5.73 12.96 -5.40
CA PHE A 251 5.42 12.07 -4.30
C PHE A 251 5.45 10.60 -4.78
N PRO A 252 6.64 10.00 -4.92
CA PRO A 252 6.79 8.66 -5.46
C PRO A 252 6.03 7.58 -4.68
N ASP A 253 5.89 7.74 -3.38
CA ASP A 253 5.31 6.71 -2.49
C ASP A 253 3.77 6.62 -2.57
N ILE A 254 3.12 7.50 -3.34
CA ILE A 254 1.67 7.47 -3.52
C ILE A 254 1.26 6.17 -4.21
N ARG A 255 0.28 5.50 -3.63
CA ARG A 255 -0.29 4.24 -4.14
C ARG A 255 -1.03 4.49 -5.45
N ASP A 256 -2.01 5.39 -5.41
CA ASP A 256 -2.80 5.71 -6.60
C ASP A 256 -3.53 7.06 -6.46
N SER A 257 -4.04 7.58 -7.58
CA SER A 257 -4.92 8.74 -7.57
C SER A 257 -5.97 8.70 -8.69
N ALA A 258 -7.10 9.34 -8.43
CA ALA A 258 -8.20 9.50 -9.36
C ALA A 258 -8.66 10.96 -9.39
N VAL A 259 -8.80 11.47 -10.60
CA VAL A 259 -9.27 12.84 -10.85
C VAL A 259 -10.73 12.80 -11.28
N ILE A 260 -11.57 13.48 -10.50
CA ILE A 260 -12.99 13.68 -10.75
C ILE A 260 -13.17 15.10 -11.26
N GLY A 261 -13.89 15.26 -12.37
CA GLY A 261 -14.06 16.54 -13.05
C GLY A 261 -15.50 16.78 -13.50
N ALA A 262 -15.67 17.80 -14.32
CA ALA A 262 -16.95 18.19 -14.88
C ALA A 262 -17.70 17.01 -15.54
N GLY A 263 -18.97 16.83 -15.18
CA GLY A 263 -19.84 15.77 -15.71
C GLY A 263 -19.71 14.41 -15.03
N ASP A 264 -18.73 14.21 -14.15
CA ASP A 264 -18.68 13.03 -13.28
C ASP A 264 -19.80 13.13 -12.21
N LEU A 265 -20.38 12.00 -11.79
CA LEU A 265 -21.50 11.97 -10.83
C LEU A 265 -21.06 12.45 -9.44
N GLU A 266 -19.81 12.18 -9.11
CA GLU A 266 -19.16 12.47 -7.83
C GLU A 266 -18.73 13.92 -7.68
N MET A 267 -18.70 14.69 -8.78
CA MET A 267 -18.43 16.12 -8.74
C MET A 267 -19.68 16.88 -8.30
N THR A 268 -19.68 17.44 -7.10
CA THR A 268 -20.77 18.30 -6.59
C THR A 268 -20.42 19.77 -6.59
N ARG A 269 -19.13 20.11 -6.45
CA ARG A 269 -18.64 21.49 -6.33
C ARG A 269 -18.96 22.36 -7.54
N ASP A 270 -19.09 21.76 -8.73
CA ASP A 270 -19.43 22.48 -9.96
C ASP A 270 -20.94 22.65 -10.21
N LYS A 271 -21.78 22.27 -9.24
CA LYS A 271 -23.26 22.31 -9.35
C LYS A 271 -23.89 23.48 -8.58
N HIS A 272 -23.09 24.35 -7.98
CA HIS A 272 -23.56 25.51 -7.18
C HIS A 272 -23.84 26.77 -8.01
N SER A 273 -23.91 26.63 -9.33
CA SER A 273 -24.18 27.75 -10.23
C SER A 273 -25.68 28.06 -10.34
N VAL A 274 -26.01 29.28 -10.79
CA VAL A 274 -27.40 29.68 -11.09
C VAL A 274 -28.00 28.83 -12.22
N PHE A 275 -27.17 28.30 -13.12
CA PHE A 275 -27.60 27.41 -14.19
C PHE A 275 -27.59 25.95 -13.74
N PRO A 276 -28.64 25.17 -14.05
CA PRO A 276 -28.67 23.76 -13.73
C PRO A 276 -27.59 23.01 -14.53
N GLY A 277 -26.72 22.28 -13.84
CA GLY A 277 -25.68 21.46 -14.43
C GLY A 277 -24.30 21.73 -13.88
N SER A 278 -23.31 21.02 -14.42
CA SER A 278 -21.89 21.17 -14.12
C SER A 278 -21.32 22.35 -14.91
N THR A 279 -20.74 23.35 -14.22
CA THR A 279 -20.13 24.51 -14.89
C THR A 279 -18.67 24.31 -15.30
N GLY A 280 -18.04 23.21 -14.88
CA GLY A 280 -16.61 23.01 -15.02
C GLY A 280 -15.79 24.02 -14.21
N GLY A 281 -14.47 24.04 -14.43
CA GLY A 281 -13.53 24.87 -13.66
C GLY A 281 -13.15 24.30 -12.29
N PHE A 282 -13.76 23.18 -11.87
CA PHE A 282 -13.47 22.49 -10.61
C PHE A 282 -12.97 21.06 -10.85
N CYS A 283 -12.11 20.60 -9.95
CA CYS A 283 -11.53 19.27 -9.95
C CYS A 283 -11.35 18.75 -8.53
N ASP A 284 -11.78 17.52 -8.29
CA ASP A 284 -11.60 16.81 -7.03
C ASP A 284 -10.61 15.67 -7.28
N TRP A 285 -9.47 15.75 -6.60
CA TRP A 285 -8.38 14.80 -6.76
C TRP A 285 -8.30 13.87 -5.56
N TYR A 286 -8.81 12.66 -5.72
CA TYR A 286 -8.74 11.61 -4.71
C TYR A 286 -7.39 10.92 -4.77
N VAL A 287 -6.70 10.85 -3.63
CA VAL A 287 -5.34 10.30 -3.54
C VAL A 287 -5.27 9.25 -2.43
N GLY A 288 -4.74 8.07 -2.74
CA GLY A 288 -4.32 7.08 -1.77
C GLY A 288 -2.81 7.16 -1.58
N THR A 289 -2.36 7.66 -0.43
CA THR A 289 -0.93 7.91 -0.15
C THR A 289 -0.23 6.73 0.51
N THR A 290 -0.95 5.79 1.10
CA THR A 290 -0.40 4.60 1.76
C THR A 290 -1.09 3.32 1.30
N ARG A 291 -0.41 2.18 1.47
CA ARG A 291 -0.96 0.85 1.16
C ARG A 291 -1.94 0.35 2.21
N GLN A 292 -1.63 0.61 3.47
CA GLN A 292 -2.50 0.36 4.60
C GLN A 292 -2.97 1.69 5.17
N LEU A 293 -4.14 1.67 5.80
CA LEU A 293 -4.67 2.84 6.46
C LEU A 293 -3.79 3.22 7.66
N ALA A 294 -3.34 4.47 7.69
CA ALA A 294 -2.48 4.94 8.75
C ALA A 294 -3.30 5.17 10.02
N ARG A 295 -2.88 4.53 11.12
CA ARG A 295 -3.38 4.83 12.46
C ARG A 295 -2.52 5.93 13.06
N THR A 296 -3.16 6.98 13.58
CA THR A 296 -2.48 8.11 14.19
C THR A 296 -3.10 8.43 15.54
N SER A 297 -2.35 9.18 16.34
CA SER A 297 -2.87 9.79 17.56
C SER A 297 -2.40 11.23 17.68
N VAL A 298 -3.27 12.11 18.19
CA VAL A 298 -2.91 13.48 18.51
C VAL A 298 -3.45 13.85 19.88
N VAL A 299 -2.69 14.67 20.63
CA VAL A 299 -3.12 15.20 21.92
C VAL A 299 -3.74 16.58 21.68
N VAL A 300 -4.96 16.77 22.16
CA VAL A 300 -5.73 18.00 22.01
C VAL A 300 -6.29 18.47 23.34
N ASP A 301 -6.42 19.79 23.48
CA ASP A 301 -7.10 20.42 24.60
C ASP A 301 -8.62 20.28 24.44
N VAL A 302 -9.30 20.00 25.56
CA VAL A 302 -10.76 19.89 25.61
C VAL A 302 -11.40 21.28 25.54
N LEU A 303 -12.30 21.50 24.56
CA LEU A 303 -12.86 22.83 24.28
C LEU A 303 -14.03 23.20 25.18
N SER A 304 -14.88 22.24 25.52
CA SER A 304 -16.05 22.49 26.37
C SER A 304 -16.42 21.26 27.18
N GLU A 305 -16.84 21.50 28.41
CA GLU A 305 -17.47 20.54 29.31
C GLU A 305 -18.95 20.87 29.36
N ASN A 306 -19.80 19.94 28.91
CA ASN A 306 -21.23 20.03 29.14
C ASN A 306 -21.55 19.34 30.48
N GLU A 307 -22.33 20.01 31.33
CA GLU A 307 -22.71 19.53 32.67
C GLU A 307 -23.19 18.06 32.67
N ALA A 308 -22.90 17.39 33.78
CA ALA A 308 -23.13 15.96 34.02
C ALA A 308 -24.45 15.46 33.42
N GLY A 309 -24.34 14.58 32.42
CA GLY A 309 -25.50 13.86 31.92
C GLY A 309 -26.10 12.96 33.01
N PRO A 310 -27.34 12.47 32.83
CA PRO A 310 -27.91 11.45 33.72
C PRO A 310 -26.93 10.26 33.81
N GLY A 311 -26.42 9.98 35.01
CA GLY A 311 -25.42 8.92 35.23
C GLY A 311 -24.02 9.40 35.66
N GLY A 312 -23.79 10.71 35.82
CA GLY A 312 -22.53 11.23 36.38
C GLY A 312 -21.34 11.22 35.39
N LEU A 313 -21.60 11.03 34.10
CA LEU A 313 -20.60 11.13 33.05
C LEU A 313 -20.48 12.59 32.58
N PHE A 314 -19.25 13.05 32.44
CA PHE A 314 -18.93 14.33 31.85
C PHE A 314 -18.91 14.21 30.33
N ARG A 315 -19.41 15.23 29.62
CA ARG A 315 -19.45 15.24 28.15
C ARG A 315 -18.53 16.32 27.62
N TYR A 316 -17.71 15.95 26.66
CA TYR A 316 -16.66 16.80 26.12
C TYR A 316 -16.77 16.91 24.61
N THR A 317 -16.31 18.07 24.10
CA THR A 317 -16.14 18.32 22.67
C THR A 317 -14.69 18.69 22.40
N VAL A 318 -14.10 18.06 21.38
CA VAL A 318 -12.78 18.42 20.83
C VAL A 318 -12.87 18.63 19.33
N HIS A 319 -12.05 19.55 18.81
CA HIS A 319 -11.89 19.76 17.37
C HIS A 319 -10.51 19.32 16.95
N ILE A 320 -10.45 18.59 15.84
CA ILE A 320 -9.22 18.22 15.16
C ILE A 320 -9.23 18.92 13.81
N ASP A 321 -8.30 19.85 13.64
CA ASP A 321 -8.09 20.58 12.39
C ASP A 321 -6.96 19.96 11.57
N ASP A 322 -6.68 20.60 10.43
CA ASP A 322 -5.69 20.18 9.46
C ASP A 322 -4.23 20.40 9.92
N ALA A 323 -4.00 21.33 10.85
CA ALA A 323 -2.70 21.53 11.45
C ALA A 323 -2.29 20.34 12.32
N LEU A 324 -3.26 19.63 12.87
CA LEU A 324 -3.06 18.42 13.66
C LEU A 324 -3.07 17.15 12.81
N ILE A 325 -4.19 16.91 12.10
CA ILE A 325 -4.41 15.69 11.29
C ILE A 325 -5.25 16.06 10.07
N SER A 326 -4.63 16.09 8.89
CA SER A 326 -5.36 16.18 7.62
C SER A 326 -6.02 14.85 7.26
N CYS A 327 -7.23 14.88 6.68
CA CYS A 327 -7.92 13.69 6.18
C CYS A 327 -8.15 12.59 7.23
N LEU A 328 -8.79 12.95 8.35
CA LEU A 328 -9.24 12.00 9.37
C LEU A 328 -10.54 11.32 8.92
N TYR A 329 -10.53 10.01 8.70
CA TYR A 329 -11.71 9.26 8.29
C TYR A 329 -12.60 8.92 9.48
N HIS A 330 -12.01 8.30 10.50
CA HIS A 330 -12.76 7.75 11.62
C HIS A 330 -11.93 7.78 12.90
N VAL A 331 -12.58 8.16 13.99
CA VAL A 331 -12.01 8.15 15.33
C VAL A 331 -12.30 6.79 15.97
N THR A 332 -11.23 6.09 16.35
CA THR A 332 -11.30 4.75 16.93
C THR A 332 -11.37 4.77 18.45
N ALA A 333 -10.70 5.72 19.09
CA ALA A 333 -10.69 5.86 20.54
C ALA A 333 -10.34 7.28 20.96
N VAL A 334 -10.79 7.66 22.16
CA VAL A 334 -10.36 8.87 22.86
C VAL A 334 -9.89 8.44 24.24
N GLN A 335 -8.70 8.86 24.64
CA GLN A 335 -8.08 8.50 25.91
C GLN A 335 -7.69 9.76 26.67
N ASP A 336 -7.98 9.81 27.96
CA ASP A 336 -7.47 10.87 28.82
C ASP A 336 -5.96 10.75 28.98
N GLU A 337 -5.23 11.85 28.79
CA GLU A 337 -3.76 11.81 28.81
C GLU A 337 -3.21 11.61 30.24
N GLU A 338 -3.94 12.06 31.26
CA GLU A 338 -3.51 11.94 32.66
C GLU A 338 -3.89 10.58 33.27
N SER A 339 -5.16 10.18 33.17
CA SER A 339 -5.63 8.92 33.76
C SER A 339 -5.45 7.69 32.87
N LEU A 340 -5.17 7.88 31.58
CA LEU A 340 -5.12 6.83 30.56
C LEU A 340 -6.44 6.06 30.38
N GLU A 341 -7.55 6.54 30.96
CA GLU A 341 -8.88 5.97 30.80
C GLU A 341 -9.47 6.33 29.42
N TYR A 342 -10.20 5.39 28.83
CA TYR A 342 -10.85 5.60 27.54
C TYR A 342 -12.24 6.23 27.71
N GLY A 343 -12.50 7.30 26.95
CA GLY A 343 -13.81 7.91 26.81
C GLY A 343 -14.69 7.19 25.80
N ALA A 344 -15.99 7.18 26.05
CA ALA A 344 -16.99 6.66 25.11
C ALA A 344 -17.31 7.72 24.05
N ILE A 345 -17.00 7.45 22.78
CA ILE A 345 -17.32 8.35 21.66
C ILE A 345 -18.85 8.36 21.47
N LEU A 346 -19.45 9.54 21.54
CA LEU A 346 -20.89 9.76 21.38
C LEU A 346 -21.23 10.08 19.92
N SER A 347 -20.42 10.93 19.28
CA SER A 347 -20.60 11.30 17.88
C SER A 347 -19.32 11.85 17.28
N GLN A 348 -19.18 11.67 15.96
CA GLN A 348 -18.18 12.31 15.12
C GLN A 348 -18.92 13.13 14.05
N SER A 349 -18.50 14.37 13.83
CA SER A 349 -19.06 15.24 12.79
C SER A 349 -17.95 15.93 12.01
N ILE A 350 -18.18 16.10 10.71
CA ILE A 350 -17.20 16.67 9.79
C ILE A 350 -17.70 18.05 9.35
N PHE A 351 -16.81 19.04 9.46
CA PHE A 351 -17.00 20.41 9.03
C PHE A 351 -15.88 20.79 8.06
N THR A 352 -16.06 21.91 7.36
CA THR A 352 -14.99 22.54 6.59
C THR A 352 -14.64 23.86 7.25
N LYS A 353 -13.34 24.15 7.34
CA LYS A 353 -12.87 25.44 7.84
C LYS A 353 -13.45 26.58 6.98
N GLU A 354 -13.82 27.68 7.61
CA GLU A 354 -14.27 28.87 6.87
C GLU A 354 -13.18 29.33 5.90
N GLN A 355 -13.54 29.46 4.61
CA GLN A 355 -12.59 29.67 3.52
C GLN A 355 -11.96 31.06 3.49
N ALA A 356 -12.38 31.97 4.38
CA ALA A 356 -12.06 33.39 4.33
C ALA A 356 -10.57 33.72 4.58
N GLU A 357 -9.73 32.73 4.91
CA GLU A 357 -8.36 32.95 5.37
C GLU A 357 -7.26 32.79 4.31
N THR A 358 -7.54 32.27 3.11
CA THR A 358 -6.51 32.08 2.05
C THR A 358 -7.06 32.37 0.65
N GLU A 359 -6.45 33.35 -0.04
CA GLU A 359 -6.86 33.83 -1.38
C GLU A 359 -6.83 32.72 -2.45
N ASP A 360 -5.97 31.71 -2.28
CA ASP A 360 -5.79 30.57 -3.20
C ASP A 360 -6.48 29.27 -2.74
N ALA A 361 -7.33 29.30 -1.70
CA ALA A 361 -8.02 28.07 -1.28
C ALA A 361 -9.05 27.60 -2.32
N PRO A 362 -9.17 26.28 -2.54
CA PRO A 362 -10.25 25.69 -3.32
C PRO A 362 -11.61 26.12 -2.78
N GLN A 363 -12.57 26.42 -3.64
CA GLN A 363 -13.93 26.79 -3.25
C GLN A 363 -14.72 25.57 -2.79
N ILE A 364 -15.34 25.65 -1.61
CA ILE A 364 -16.07 24.56 -0.93
C ILE A 364 -17.37 25.16 -0.40
N HIS A 365 -18.50 24.69 -0.89
CA HIS A 365 -19.81 25.25 -0.53
C HIS A 365 -20.48 24.48 0.59
N GLU A 366 -20.31 23.16 0.61
CA GLU A 366 -20.88 22.29 1.64
C GLU A 366 -19.79 21.52 2.40
N HIS A 367 -20.03 21.22 3.68
CA HIS A 367 -19.06 20.52 4.51
C HIS A 367 -18.65 19.14 3.95
N VAL A 368 -19.59 18.46 3.28
CA VAL A 368 -19.37 17.14 2.68
C VAL A 368 -18.39 17.20 1.51
N GLU A 369 -18.30 18.35 0.82
CA GLU A 369 -17.36 18.56 -0.28
C GLU A 369 -15.92 18.65 0.22
N GLY A 370 -15.73 19.32 1.36
CA GLY A 370 -14.44 19.45 2.04
C GLY A 370 -14.04 18.24 2.90
N ALA A 371 -14.92 17.26 3.09
CA ALA A 371 -14.59 16.06 3.86
C ALA A 371 -13.42 15.28 3.24
N PHE A 372 -12.56 14.74 4.09
CA PHE A 372 -11.32 14.04 3.75
C PHE A 372 -10.28 14.90 3.02
N SER A 373 -10.41 16.22 3.03
CA SER A 373 -9.42 17.15 2.47
C SER A 373 -8.50 17.75 3.54
N ALA A 374 -7.61 18.63 3.11
CA ALA A 374 -6.82 19.49 3.97
C ALA A 374 -7.63 20.61 4.66
N TYR A 375 -8.90 20.80 4.31
CA TYR A 375 -9.76 21.84 4.90
C TYR A 375 -10.82 21.26 5.83
N GLN A 376 -10.74 19.96 6.13
CA GLN A 376 -11.63 19.28 7.06
C GLN A 376 -11.31 19.69 8.50
N VAL A 377 -12.36 19.95 9.28
CA VAL A 377 -12.33 19.99 10.74
C VAL A 377 -13.22 18.87 11.27
N THR A 378 -12.72 18.06 12.17
CA THR A 378 -13.47 16.96 12.80
C THR A 378 -13.86 17.34 14.21
N GLU A 379 -15.16 17.42 14.48
CA GLU A 379 -15.69 17.53 15.83
C GLU A 379 -15.96 16.15 16.42
N ILE A 380 -15.47 15.93 17.63
CA ILE A 380 -15.65 14.68 18.36
C ILE A 380 -16.33 15.01 19.68
N ARG A 381 -17.47 14.38 19.92
CA ARG A 381 -18.16 14.43 21.20
C ARG A 381 -17.96 13.10 21.89
N PHE A 382 -17.47 13.11 23.13
CA PHE A 382 -17.24 11.91 23.92
C PHE A 382 -17.66 12.10 25.38
N ALA A 383 -17.82 10.99 26.10
CA ALA A 383 -18.12 10.99 27.52
C ALA A 383 -17.01 10.31 28.32
N ALA A 384 -16.67 10.84 29.49
CA ALA A 384 -15.70 10.25 30.41
C ALA A 384 -16.20 10.26 31.86
N ALA A 385 -15.64 9.37 32.69
CA ALA A 385 -16.03 9.22 34.09
C ALA A 385 -15.41 10.31 35.00
N LYS A 386 -14.35 10.97 34.55
CA LYS A 386 -13.61 11.99 35.30
C LYS A 386 -13.40 13.24 34.46
N PRO A 387 -13.17 14.40 35.11
CA PRO A 387 -12.74 15.61 34.44
C PRO A 387 -11.48 15.42 33.59
N CYS A 388 -11.57 15.70 32.29
CA CYS A 388 -10.44 15.63 31.35
C CYS A 388 -10.06 17.03 30.87
N LYS A 389 -8.76 17.36 30.88
CA LYS A 389 -8.23 18.63 30.31
C LYS A 389 -7.61 18.42 28.93
N LYS A 390 -6.89 17.31 28.78
CA LYS A 390 -6.20 16.92 27.54
C LYS A 390 -6.55 15.50 27.22
N VAL A 391 -6.88 15.26 25.97
CA VAL A 391 -7.17 13.91 25.49
C VAL A 391 -6.33 13.57 24.29
N ARG A 392 -5.93 12.32 24.22
CA ARG A 392 -5.33 11.69 23.06
C ARG A 392 -6.41 11.06 22.22
N VAL A 393 -6.57 11.56 21.01
CA VAL A 393 -7.52 11.01 20.04
C VAL A 393 -6.77 10.08 19.11
N TYR A 394 -7.28 8.85 18.96
CA TYR A 394 -6.78 7.84 18.04
C TYR A 394 -7.71 7.73 16.84
N GLY A 395 -7.16 7.73 15.64
CA GLY A 395 -7.95 7.68 14.42
C GLY A 395 -7.25 7.10 13.23
N ILE A 396 -8.03 6.88 12.18
CA ILE A 396 -7.58 6.38 10.89
C ILE A 396 -7.57 7.53 9.90
N GLN A 397 -6.46 7.73 9.21
CA GLN A 397 -6.28 8.84 8.28
C GLN A 397 -5.60 8.42 6.96
N MET A 398 -5.65 9.32 5.97
CA MET A 398 -4.75 9.31 4.83
C MET A 398 -3.68 10.39 5.01
N PRO A 399 -2.40 10.02 5.21
CA PRO A 399 -1.37 11.00 5.46
C PRO A 399 -1.02 11.81 4.20
N ARG A 400 -0.30 12.91 4.37
CA ARG A 400 0.25 13.78 3.30
C ARG A 400 -0.77 14.53 2.43
N ILE A 401 -2.08 14.43 2.70
CA ILE A 401 -3.09 15.16 1.91
C ILE A 401 -2.86 16.68 1.95
N ARG A 402 -2.52 17.25 3.12
CA ARG A 402 -2.14 18.67 3.23
C ARG A 402 -0.94 19.04 2.36
N ALA A 403 0.13 18.26 2.43
CA ALA A 403 1.35 18.51 1.64
C ALA A 403 1.10 18.46 0.12
N ILE A 404 0.18 17.59 -0.32
CA ILE A 404 -0.21 17.50 -1.74
C ILE A 404 -1.08 18.70 -2.13
N GLN A 405 -2.04 19.10 -1.28
CA GLN A 405 -2.84 20.31 -1.51
C GLN A 405 -1.93 21.54 -1.62
N ASP A 406 -0.98 21.71 -0.69
CA ASP A 406 -0.04 22.83 -0.71
C ASP A 406 0.82 22.82 -1.98
N TRP A 407 1.23 21.66 -2.48
CA TRP A 407 1.96 21.54 -3.75
C TRP A 407 1.12 21.95 -4.97
N VAL A 408 -0.14 21.53 -5.01
CA VAL A 408 -1.08 21.87 -6.10
C VAL A 408 -1.31 23.39 -6.17
N LEU A 409 -1.35 24.06 -5.02
CA LEU A 409 -1.58 25.51 -4.92
C LEU A 409 -0.32 26.35 -5.17
N GLN A 410 0.86 25.75 -5.32
CA GLN A 410 2.06 26.52 -5.66
C GLN A 410 1.88 27.17 -7.04
N GLY A 411 2.13 28.48 -7.14
CA GLY A 411 1.91 29.23 -8.40
C GLY A 411 2.70 28.75 -9.62
N SER A 412 3.72 27.88 -9.45
CA SER A 412 4.43 27.22 -10.54
C SER A 412 3.71 25.97 -11.09
N GLN A 413 2.74 25.43 -10.35
CA GLN A 413 1.99 24.22 -10.66
C GLN A 413 0.50 24.51 -10.88
N ALA A 414 -0.04 25.49 -10.14
CA ALA A 414 -1.45 25.83 -10.15
C ALA A 414 -1.92 26.22 -11.57
N PRO A 415 -2.82 25.43 -12.18
CA PRO A 415 -3.35 25.74 -13.49
C PRO A 415 -4.25 26.98 -13.43
N VAL A 416 -4.06 27.91 -14.36
CA VAL A 416 -4.89 29.11 -14.45
C VAL A 416 -6.33 28.72 -14.78
N GLY A 417 -7.26 29.04 -13.88
CA GLY A 417 -8.69 28.83 -14.08
C GLY A 417 -9.21 27.43 -13.76
N LEU A 418 -8.41 26.58 -13.08
CA LEU A 418 -8.87 25.31 -12.55
C LEU A 418 -8.65 25.27 -11.03
N ASP A 419 -9.74 25.11 -10.31
CA ASP A 419 -9.77 24.95 -8.87
C ASP A 419 -9.66 23.46 -8.52
N ILE A 420 -8.57 23.07 -7.85
CA ILE A 420 -8.26 21.68 -7.50
C ILE A 420 -8.33 21.49 -5.97
N LEU A 421 -9.26 20.64 -5.52
CA LEU A 421 -9.32 20.15 -4.15
C LEU A 421 -8.76 18.74 -4.06
N VAL A 422 -7.76 18.54 -3.22
CA VAL A 422 -7.13 17.25 -2.95
C VAL A 422 -7.82 16.61 -1.75
N LYS A 423 -8.26 15.36 -1.93
CA LYS A 423 -8.97 14.56 -0.94
C LYS A 423 -8.28 13.21 -0.78
N GLY A 424 -8.36 12.63 0.41
CA GLY A 424 -8.03 11.22 0.58
C GLY A 424 -9.03 10.33 -0.16
N ALA A 425 -8.54 9.26 -0.79
CA ALA A 425 -9.40 8.23 -1.35
C ALA A 425 -10.37 7.69 -0.30
N ILE A 426 -11.62 7.41 -0.66
CA ILE A 426 -12.62 6.93 0.30
C ILE A 426 -12.22 5.51 0.73
N PRO A 427 -12.02 5.27 2.03
CA PRO A 427 -11.48 4.01 2.49
C PRO A 427 -12.59 2.97 2.60
N ALA A 428 -12.38 1.82 1.97
CA ALA A 428 -13.21 0.63 2.13
C ALA A 428 -12.39 -0.47 2.83
N VAL A 429 -12.64 -0.66 4.13
CA VAL A 429 -11.96 -1.69 4.93
C VAL A 429 -12.61 -3.04 4.64
N VAL A 430 -11.86 -3.93 4.00
CA VAL A 430 -12.28 -5.24 3.54
C VAL A 430 -11.96 -6.29 4.59
N ARG A 431 -12.92 -7.19 4.81
CA ARG A 431 -12.74 -8.46 5.52
C ARG A 431 -13.03 -9.59 4.56
N PHE A 432 -12.22 -10.63 4.63
CA PHE A 432 -12.37 -11.81 3.80
C PHE A 432 -12.42 -13.07 4.67
N GLY A 433 -13.41 -13.92 4.41
CA GLY A 433 -13.55 -15.22 5.05
C GLY A 433 -13.69 -16.33 4.02
N ALA A 434 -13.03 -17.47 4.24
CA ALA A 434 -13.22 -18.66 3.41
C ALA A 434 -12.98 -19.95 4.20
N ILE A 435 -13.52 -21.07 3.70
CA ILE A 435 -13.19 -22.41 4.18
C ILE A 435 -12.18 -23.02 3.20
N LEU A 436 -11.02 -23.44 3.72
CA LEU A 436 -9.97 -24.07 2.93
C LEU A 436 -9.99 -25.57 3.18
N HIS A 437 -10.19 -26.34 2.12
CA HIS A 437 -10.03 -27.78 2.15
C HIS A 437 -8.65 -28.12 1.63
N THR A 438 -7.78 -28.69 2.47
CA THR A 438 -6.38 -28.98 2.12
C THR A 438 -5.98 -30.40 2.57
N PRO A 439 -5.21 -31.14 1.76
CA PRO A 439 -4.68 -32.45 2.15
C PRO A 439 -3.51 -32.36 3.12
N GLU A 440 -2.87 -31.19 3.23
CA GLU A 440 -1.68 -30.94 4.05
C GLU A 440 -1.89 -29.74 4.98
N THR A 441 -1.11 -29.65 6.06
CA THR A 441 -1.12 -28.49 6.95
C THR A 441 -0.58 -27.27 6.23
N VAL A 442 -1.37 -26.19 6.23
CA VAL A 442 -1.00 -24.90 5.64
C VAL A 442 -1.01 -23.84 6.75
N GLU A 443 0.00 -22.97 6.77
CA GLU A 443 0.09 -21.88 7.74
C GLU A 443 -0.82 -20.70 7.31
N PRO A 444 -1.89 -20.37 8.07
CA PRO A 444 -2.84 -19.35 7.66
C PRO A 444 -2.23 -17.95 7.54
N VAL A 445 -1.22 -17.63 8.35
CA VAL A 445 -0.60 -16.30 8.44
C VAL A 445 -0.01 -15.85 7.09
N VAL A 446 0.61 -16.79 6.38
CA VAL A 446 1.18 -16.52 5.04
C VAL A 446 0.07 -16.21 4.04
N LEU A 447 -1.00 -17.02 4.02
CA LEU A 447 -2.15 -16.80 3.13
C LEU A 447 -2.90 -15.50 3.45
N GLN A 448 -3.05 -15.17 4.74
CA GLN A 448 -3.67 -13.92 5.19
C GLN A 448 -2.90 -12.71 4.65
N SER A 449 -1.58 -12.76 4.74
CA SER A 449 -0.70 -11.70 4.23
C SER A 449 -0.81 -11.56 2.70
N VAL A 450 -0.83 -12.69 1.97
CA VAL A 450 -0.97 -12.70 0.50
C VAL A 450 -2.31 -12.10 0.05
N VAL A 451 -3.42 -12.47 0.71
CA VAL A 451 -4.74 -11.91 0.40
C VAL A 451 -4.80 -10.41 0.71
N ALA A 452 -4.33 -10.01 1.89
CA ALA A 452 -4.31 -8.62 2.30
C ALA A 452 -3.47 -7.78 1.34
N ASP A 453 -2.29 -8.26 0.96
CA ASP A 453 -1.42 -7.62 -0.02
C ASP A 453 -2.14 -7.47 -1.36
N PHE A 454 -2.78 -8.51 -1.89
CA PHE A 454 -3.52 -8.41 -3.14
C PHE A 454 -4.60 -7.31 -3.10
N VAL A 455 -5.42 -7.29 -2.05
CA VAL A 455 -6.47 -6.27 -1.87
C VAL A 455 -5.87 -4.86 -1.78
N ASN A 456 -4.76 -4.71 -1.05
CA ASN A 456 -4.03 -3.45 -0.92
C ASN A 456 -3.28 -3.02 -2.19
N HIS A 457 -3.22 -3.85 -3.24
CA HIS A 457 -2.66 -3.49 -4.55
C HIS A 457 -3.71 -3.10 -5.58
N ILE A 458 -5.00 -3.25 -5.27
CA ILE A 458 -6.07 -2.87 -6.20
C ILE A 458 -6.06 -1.33 -6.36
N PRO A 459 -5.93 -0.81 -7.60
CA PRO A 459 -5.93 0.63 -7.85
C PRO A 459 -7.32 1.26 -7.65
N LEU A 460 -7.39 2.59 -7.61
CA LEU A 460 -8.67 3.32 -7.69
C LEU A 460 -9.37 2.97 -9.01
N GLY A 461 -10.68 2.73 -8.95
CA GLY A 461 -11.46 2.22 -10.07
C GLY A 461 -11.34 0.70 -10.30
N GLY A 462 -10.49 0.02 -9.52
CA GLY A 462 -10.35 -1.44 -9.58
C GLY A 462 -11.57 -2.15 -8.98
N LEU A 463 -11.81 -3.37 -9.45
CA LEU A 463 -12.85 -4.26 -8.93
C LEU A 463 -12.22 -5.35 -8.08
N LEU A 464 -12.80 -5.61 -6.91
CA LEU A 464 -12.42 -6.72 -6.05
C LEU A 464 -13.43 -7.86 -6.22
N ALA A 465 -13.01 -8.92 -6.93
CA ALA A 465 -13.81 -10.11 -7.14
C ALA A 465 -13.29 -11.30 -6.33
N VAL A 466 -14.22 -12.11 -5.82
CA VAL A 466 -13.95 -13.38 -5.14
C VAL A 466 -13.20 -14.36 -6.06
N SER A 467 -13.50 -14.36 -7.35
CA SER A 467 -12.81 -15.20 -8.34
C SER A 467 -11.30 -14.92 -8.41
N GLN A 468 -10.89 -13.65 -8.24
CA GLN A 468 -9.48 -13.27 -8.21
C GLN A 468 -8.80 -13.77 -6.94
N LEU A 469 -9.44 -13.60 -5.78
CA LEU A 469 -8.92 -14.07 -4.50
C LEU A 469 -8.81 -15.59 -4.44
N THR A 470 -9.81 -16.31 -4.93
CA THR A 470 -9.78 -17.77 -5.00
C THR A 470 -8.69 -18.26 -5.94
N THR A 471 -8.52 -17.64 -7.10
CA THR A 471 -7.40 -17.94 -8.03
C THR A 471 -6.05 -17.72 -7.36
N LEU A 472 -5.87 -16.60 -6.65
CA LEU A 472 -4.66 -16.29 -5.89
C LEU A 472 -4.39 -17.36 -4.83
N LEU A 473 -5.39 -17.73 -4.03
CA LEU A 473 -5.25 -18.77 -3.02
C LEU A 473 -4.83 -20.11 -3.61
N HIS A 474 -5.42 -20.51 -4.74
CA HIS A 474 -5.07 -21.75 -5.42
C HIS A 474 -3.61 -21.80 -5.89
N GLN A 475 -2.96 -20.66 -6.16
CA GLN A 475 -1.54 -20.60 -6.51
C GLN A 475 -0.62 -20.87 -5.30
N HIS A 476 -1.10 -20.64 -4.08
CA HIS A 476 -0.34 -20.81 -2.84
C HIS A 476 -0.74 -22.07 -2.05
N LEU A 477 -1.83 -22.73 -2.41
CA LEU A 477 -2.30 -23.96 -1.77
C LEU A 477 -1.69 -25.21 -2.42
N PRO A 478 -1.50 -26.31 -1.65
CA PRO A 478 -1.00 -27.56 -2.20
C PRO A 478 -1.99 -28.18 -3.18
N SER A 479 -1.49 -29.00 -4.10
CA SER A 479 -2.31 -29.71 -5.09
C SER A 479 -3.39 -30.56 -4.42
N GLY A 480 -4.62 -30.50 -4.94
CA GLY A 480 -5.79 -31.17 -4.35
C GLY A 480 -6.55 -30.32 -3.33
N SER A 481 -6.11 -29.09 -3.05
CA SER A 481 -6.84 -28.15 -2.21
C SER A 481 -7.96 -27.44 -2.97
N TYR A 482 -9.03 -27.07 -2.26
CA TYR A 482 -10.10 -26.24 -2.81
C TYR A 482 -10.69 -25.27 -1.79
N VAL A 483 -11.18 -24.13 -2.29
CA VAL A 483 -11.76 -23.05 -1.48
C VAL A 483 -13.29 -23.13 -1.56
N THR A 484 -13.98 -23.09 -0.42
CA THR A 484 -15.45 -23.01 -0.37
C THR A 484 -15.93 -21.85 0.50
N ARG A 485 -17.16 -21.40 0.23
CA ARG A 485 -17.85 -20.31 0.94
C ARG A 485 -17.01 -19.04 1.11
N PRO A 486 -16.36 -18.53 0.06
CA PRO A 486 -15.73 -17.22 0.14
C PRO A 486 -16.78 -16.15 0.43
N ALA A 487 -16.48 -15.23 1.34
CA ALA A 487 -17.34 -14.12 1.69
C ALA A 487 -16.51 -12.84 1.81
N LEU A 488 -16.96 -11.79 1.13
CA LEU A 488 -16.40 -10.47 1.21
C LEU A 488 -17.32 -9.55 2.01
N PHE A 489 -16.71 -8.77 2.89
CA PHE A 489 -17.36 -7.69 3.61
C PHE A 489 -16.50 -6.44 3.45
N ALA A 490 -17.12 -5.29 3.22
CA ALA A 490 -16.44 -4.01 3.17
C ALA A 490 -17.17 -2.98 4.03
N THR A 491 -16.42 -2.21 4.82
CA THR A 491 -16.91 -1.07 5.57
C THR A 491 -16.31 0.20 4.98
N ALA A 492 -17.15 1.05 4.40
CA ALA A 492 -16.73 2.32 3.81
C ALA A 492 -17.18 3.52 4.66
N TYR A 493 -16.26 4.47 4.86
CA TYR A 493 -16.52 5.71 5.59
C TYR A 493 -16.80 6.83 4.60
N LEU A 494 -18.05 7.29 4.53
CA LEU A 494 -18.47 8.27 3.55
C LEU A 494 -18.20 9.71 4.01
N PRO A 495 -17.99 10.64 3.06
CA PRO A 495 -17.86 12.09 3.30
C PRO A 495 -18.96 12.72 4.16
N ASP A 496 -20.17 12.17 4.13
CA ASP A 496 -21.33 12.68 4.89
C ASP A 496 -21.40 12.11 6.33
N GLY A 497 -20.37 11.37 6.75
CA GLY A 497 -20.28 10.74 8.07
C GLY A 497 -21.01 9.41 8.19
N ARG A 498 -21.72 8.94 7.15
CA ARG A 498 -22.32 7.61 7.16
C ARG A 498 -21.24 6.53 7.02
N VAL A 499 -21.51 5.38 7.64
CA VAL A 499 -20.74 4.15 7.43
C VAL A 499 -21.60 3.20 6.62
N VAL A 500 -21.10 2.81 5.45
CA VAL A 500 -21.74 1.83 4.58
C VAL A 500 -21.08 0.48 4.78
N ILE A 501 -21.90 -0.55 4.95
CA ILE A 501 -21.44 -1.94 4.98
C ILE A 501 -21.95 -2.61 3.71
N SER A 502 -21.03 -3.16 2.92
CA SER A 502 -21.32 -3.96 1.73
C SER A 502 -20.87 -5.39 1.97
N GLN A 503 -21.70 -6.36 1.57
CA GLN A 503 -21.38 -7.78 1.67
C GLN A 503 -21.71 -8.43 0.33
N SER A 504 -20.80 -9.27 -0.16
CA SER A 504 -20.96 -9.98 -1.43
C SER A 504 -20.19 -11.30 -1.43
N ASP A 505 -20.70 -12.27 -2.16
CA ASP A 505 -20.08 -13.57 -2.44
C ASP A 505 -19.46 -13.65 -3.84
N ASP A 506 -19.65 -12.62 -4.67
CA ASP A 506 -19.09 -12.54 -6.03
C ASP A 506 -18.09 -11.38 -6.16
N ARG A 507 -18.57 -10.14 -6.02
CA ARG A 507 -17.73 -8.93 -6.14
C ARG A 507 -18.19 -7.81 -5.23
N LEU A 508 -17.24 -7.05 -4.69
CA LEU A 508 -17.53 -5.84 -3.92
C LEU A 508 -17.67 -4.64 -4.86
N GLU A 509 -18.83 -3.99 -4.79
CA GLU A 509 -19.10 -2.70 -5.43
C GLU A 509 -19.49 -1.70 -4.36
N ILE A 510 -18.86 -0.53 -4.37
CA ILE A 510 -19.21 0.59 -3.50
C ILE A 510 -19.69 1.72 -4.41
N ASP A 511 -21.01 1.83 -4.53
CA ASP A 511 -21.67 2.80 -5.39
C ASP A 511 -22.73 3.56 -4.59
N HIS A 512 -22.33 4.72 -4.07
CA HIS A 512 -23.15 5.64 -3.28
C HIS A 512 -22.96 7.07 -3.78
N PRO A 513 -23.37 7.38 -5.02
CA PRO A 513 -23.25 8.72 -5.56
C PRO A 513 -24.08 9.73 -4.75
N PRO A 514 -23.67 11.00 -4.69
CA PRO A 514 -22.45 11.54 -5.29
C PRO A 514 -21.17 11.27 -4.46
N PHE A 515 -21.29 10.62 -3.30
CA PHE A 515 -20.21 10.63 -2.31
C PHE A 515 -19.14 9.58 -2.57
N ALA A 516 -19.52 8.37 -2.95
CA ALA A 516 -18.58 7.30 -3.23
C ALA A 516 -18.94 6.55 -4.49
N SER A 517 -17.93 6.19 -5.27
CA SER A 517 -18.01 5.23 -6.37
C SER A 517 -16.74 4.39 -6.38
N ASN A 518 -16.66 3.40 -7.27
CA ASN A 518 -15.43 2.66 -7.49
C ASN A 518 -14.26 3.58 -7.90
N ARG A 519 -14.52 4.76 -8.48
CA ARG A 519 -13.46 5.71 -8.91
C ARG A 519 -12.87 6.50 -7.75
N THR A 520 -13.63 6.73 -6.68
CA THR A 520 -13.19 7.50 -5.50
C THR A 520 -12.81 6.61 -4.32
N THR A 521 -13.22 5.33 -4.35
CA THR A 521 -13.05 4.36 -3.27
C THR A 521 -11.82 3.48 -3.47
N MET A 522 -11.05 3.28 -2.41
CA MET A 522 -9.89 2.41 -2.38
C MET A 522 -10.07 1.31 -1.32
N PHE A 523 -9.76 0.07 -1.71
CA PHE A 523 -9.83 -1.07 -0.79
C PHE A 523 -8.59 -1.18 0.08
N PHE A 524 -8.82 -1.48 1.35
CA PHE A 524 -7.79 -1.72 2.36
C PHE A 524 -8.11 -3.00 3.12
N CYS A 525 -7.13 -3.87 3.33
CA CYS A 525 -7.29 -5.10 4.08
C CYS A 525 -6.10 -5.26 5.03
N ASP A 526 -6.37 -5.46 6.32
CA ASP A 526 -5.37 -5.92 7.28
C ASP A 526 -5.29 -7.45 7.20
N PRO A 527 -4.11 -8.10 7.29
CA PRO A 527 -4.03 -9.55 7.42
C PRO A 527 -4.90 -10.13 8.54
N ALA A 528 -5.10 -9.38 9.64
CA ALA A 528 -5.98 -9.78 10.74
C ALA A 528 -7.47 -9.81 10.37
N ASP A 529 -7.88 -9.09 9.32
CA ASP A 529 -9.25 -9.08 8.79
C ASP A 529 -9.49 -10.23 7.77
N VAL A 530 -8.48 -11.08 7.54
CA VAL A 530 -8.58 -12.29 6.73
C VAL A 530 -8.71 -13.52 7.63
N SER A 531 -9.74 -14.33 7.42
CA SER A 531 -10.00 -15.52 8.24
C SER A 531 -10.18 -16.78 7.39
N PHE A 532 -9.58 -17.88 7.84
CA PHE A 532 -9.68 -19.18 7.19
C PHE A 532 -10.14 -20.25 8.18
N GLU A 533 -11.18 -21.00 7.80
CA GLU A 533 -11.53 -22.26 8.46
C GLU A 533 -10.82 -23.40 7.71
N LEU A 534 -9.87 -24.08 8.36
CA LEU A 534 -9.16 -25.21 7.76
C LEU A 534 -9.94 -26.51 7.94
N ARG A 535 -10.16 -27.23 6.84
CA ARG A 535 -10.72 -28.59 6.85
C ARG A 535 -9.77 -29.54 6.12
N TYR A 536 -9.28 -30.55 6.82
CA TYR A 536 -8.41 -31.54 6.22
C TYR A 536 -9.25 -32.61 5.53
N SER A 537 -9.02 -32.83 4.23
CA SER A 537 -9.61 -33.97 3.54
C SER A 537 -8.89 -35.24 3.97
N GLU A 538 -9.64 -36.23 4.46
CA GLU A 538 -9.09 -37.58 4.60
C GLU A 538 -8.71 -38.06 3.19
N ARG A 539 -7.46 -38.49 3.00
CA ARG A 539 -7.01 -39.11 1.75
C ARG A 539 -7.90 -40.33 1.48
N GLY A 540 -8.82 -40.19 0.54
CA GLY A 540 -9.57 -41.30 -0.05
C GLY A 540 -8.69 -42.13 -0.97
#